data_AF-A0A9P0N815-F1
#
_entry.id   AF-A0A9P0N815-F1
#
_cell.length_a   1.000
_cell.length_b   1.000
_cell.length_c   1.000
_cell.angle_alpha   90.00
_cell.angle_beta   90.00
_cell.angle_gamma   90.00
#
_symmetry.space_group_name_H-M   'P 1'
#
loop_
_entity.id
_entity.type
_entity.pdbx_description
1 polymer ?
#
loop_
_entity_poly.entity_id
_entity_poly.type
_entity_poly.pdbx_seq_one_letter_code
_entity_poly.pdbx_strand_id
1 'polypeptide(L)'
;MDESMIQFKGISWLKQNMLLKPIKRGYKVWTIADSETSYVFEFQIYTGKRDDQSTEFGVGANVVKCLTPRPQPSAARIAARNAARQAVSGKNKW
;
A
#
# COMPACT_ATOMS: atom_id res chain seq x y z
N MET A 1 -2.44 -5.77 -5.07
CA MET A 1 -1.13 -5.12 -5.32
C MET A 1 -0.57 -5.71 -6.59
N ASP A 2 -0.29 -4.91 -7.61
CA ASP A 2 0.28 -5.39 -8.87
C ASP A 2 1.27 -4.37 -9.47
N GLU A 3 2.08 -4.82 -10.41
CA GLU A 3 2.98 -4.02 -11.23
C GLU A 3 2.34 -3.63 -12.57
N SER A 4 2.09 -2.34 -12.73
CA SER A 4 1.60 -1.73 -13.97
C SER A 4 2.65 -0.87 -14.66
N MET A 5 2.45 -0.66 -15.96
CA MET A 5 3.31 0.15 -16.82
C MET A 5 2.52 1.29 -17.44
N ILE A 6 3.00 2.53 -17.26
CA ILE A 6 2.43 3.71 -17.92
C ILE A 6 3.27 4.02 -19.15
N GLN A 7 2.68 3.99 -20.33
CA GLN A 7 3.40 4.26 -21.58
C GLN A 7 3.92 5.71 -21.59
N PHE A 8 5.23 5.85 -21.82
CA PHE A 8 5.86 7.16 -21.96
C PHE A 8 6.93 7.13 -23.06
N LYS A 9 6.84 8.05 -24.01
CA LYS A 9 7.69 8.07 -25.22
C LYS A 9 8.87 9.05 -25.14
N GLY A 10 8.92 9.91 -24.12
CA GLY A 10 9.98 10.91 -23.97
C GLY A 10 11.30 10.39 -23.38
N ILE A 11 12.22 11.33 -23.17
CA ILE A 11 13.47 11.13 -22.43
C ILE A 11 13.18 11.33 -20.95
N SER A 12 13.42 10.30 -20.15
CA SER A 12 13.31 10.33 -18.70
C SER A 12 14.19 9.24 -18.13
N TRP A 13 14.89 9.56 -17.03
CA TRP A 13 15.76 8.63 -16.31
C TRP A 13 14.98 7.56 -15.55
N LEU A 14 13.71 7.82 -15.23
CA LEU A 14 12.83 6.89 -14.51
C LEU A 14 12.18 5.85 -15.44
N LYS A 15 12.37 5.98 -16.75
CA LYS A 15 11.80 5.05 -17.73
C LYS A 15 12.40 3.66 -17.57
N GLN A 16 11.54 2.68 -17.33
CA GLN A 16 11.90 1.27 -17.25
C GLN A 16 11.59 0.56 -18.57
N ASN A 17 12.35 -0.50 -18.85
CA ASN A 17 12.14 -1.38 -19.99
C ASN A 17 11.78 -2.79 -19.50
N MET A 18 10.54 -3.23 -19.73
CA MET A 18 10.02 -4.53 -19.29
C MET A 18 9.68 -5.37 -20.53
N LEU A 19 10.56 -6.31 -20.88
CA LEU A 19 10.47 -7.05 -22.15
C LEU A 19 9.19 -7.87 -22.33
N LEU A 20 8.66 -8.41 -21.22
CA LEU A 20 7.51 -9.33 -21.21
C LEU A 20 6.16 -8.64 -21.05
N LYS A 21 6.11 -7.32 -20.81
CA LYS A 21 4.85 -6.59 -20.69
C LYS A 21 4.38 -6.08 -22.06
N PRO A 22 3.06 -5.95 -22.29
CA PRO A 22 2.53 -5.32 -23.51
C PRO A 22 3.10 -3.91 -23.73
N ILE A 23 3.21 -3.14 -22.65
CA ILE A 23 3.88 -1.83 -22.65
C ILE A 23 5.33 -2.03 -22.22
N LYS A 24 6.21 -2.12 -23.21
CA LYS A 24 7.63 -2.44 -22.98
C LYS A 24 8.41 -1.29 -22.35
N ARG A 25 8.12 -0.04 -22.76
CA ARG A 25 8.87 1.15 -22.31
C ARG A 25 7.94 2.17 -21.69
N GLY A 26 8.22 2.55 -20.45
CA GLY A 26 7.36 3.45 -19.69
C GLY A 26 7.76 3.61 -18.24
N TYR A 27 6.89 4.19 -17.43
CA TYR A 27 7.07 4.24 -15.98
C TYR A 27 6.53 2.96 -15.36
N LYS A 28 7.37 2.30 -14.55
CA LYS A 28 6.94 1.19 -13.70
C LYS A 28 6.23 1.77 -12.48
N VAL A 29 5.03 1.26 -12.20
CA VAL A 29 4.19 1.73 -11.09
C VAL A 29 3.66 0.53 -10.31
N TRP A 30 3.74 0.63 -8.99
CA TRP A 30 3.12 -0.30 -8.05
C TRP A 30 1.74 0.22 -7.71
N THR A 31 0.72 -0.61 -7.81
CA THR A 31 -0.67 -0.18 -7.65
C THR A 31 -1.41 -1.09 -6.67
N ILE A 32 -2.21 -0.50 -5.78
CA ILE A 32 -3.25 -1.19 -5.04
C ILE A 32 -4.58 -0.88 -5.67
N ALA A 33 -5.29 -1.93 -6.07
CA ALA A 33 -6.69 -1.85 -6.42
C ALA A 33 -7.50 -2.82 -5.56
N ASP A 34 -8.77 -2.48 -5.36
CA ASP A 34 -9.78 -3.40 -4.87
C ASP A 34 -10.01 -4.53 -5.89
N SER A 35 -10.09 -5.77 -5.41
CA SER A 35 -10.34 -6.92 -6.28
C SER A 35 -11.78 -6.99 -6.78
N GLU A 36 -12.74 -6.47 -6.01
CA GLU A 36 -14.16 -6.56 -6.37
C GLU A 36 -14.59 -5.41 -7.27
N THR A 37 -14.25 -4.18 -6.91
CA THR A 37 -14.67 -2.98 -7.66
C THR A 37 -13.65 -2.52 -8.71
N SER A 38 -12.45 -3.12 -8.74
CA SER A 38 -11.32 -2.67 -9.58
C SER A 38 -10.88 -1.21 -9.34
N TYR A 39 -11.30 -0.61 -8.22
CA TYR A 39 -10.95 0.77 -7.88
C TYR A 39 -9.51 0.86 -7.36
N VAL A 40 -8.71 1.78 -7.92
CA VAL A 40 -7.33 2.02 -7.50
C VAL A 40 -7.31 2.97 -6.29
N PHE A 41 -6.82 2.48 -5.16
CA PHE A 41 -6.70 3.28 -3.93
C PHE A 41 -5.45 4.15 -3.92
N GLU A 42 -4.31 3.53 -4.22
CA GLU A 42 -3.01 4.20 -4.15
C GLU A 42 -2.04 3.56 -5.14
N PHE A 43 -1.11 4.37 -5.64
CA PHE A 43 -0.05 3.92 -6.51
C PHE A 43 1.27 4.64 -6.20
N GLN A 44 2.38 3.96 -6.46
CA GLN A 44 3.72 4.50 -6.27
C GLN A 44 4.58 4.23 -7.51
N ILE A 45 5.16 5.30 -8.04
CA ILE A 45 6.09 5.22 -9.17
C ILE A 45 7.43 4.67 -8.67
N TYR A 46 8.00 3.73 -9.43
CA TYR A 46 9.34 3.24 -9.17
C TYR A 46 10.39 4.30 -9.53
N THR A 47 11.11 4.78 -8.52
CA THR A 47 12.14 5.83 -8.68
C THR A 47 13.58 5.27 -8.69
N GLY A 48 13.75 3.95 -8.82
CA GLY A 48 15.04 3.28 -8.65
C GLY A 48 15.17 2.55 -7.31
N LYS A 49 16.34 1.96 -7.07
CA LYS A 49 16.67 1.34 -5.78
C LYS A 49 16.96 2.47 -4.79
N ARG A 50 16.24 2.50 -3.66
CA ARG A 50 16.51 3.43 -2.56
C ARG A 50 17.56 2.82 -1.65
N ASP A 51 18.56 3.61 -1.27
CA ASP A 51 19.64 3.17 -0.38
C ASP A 51 19.20 3.13 1.10
N ASP A 52 18.07 3.78 1.44
CA ASP A 52 17.55 3.88 2.81
C ASP A 52 16.62 2.73 3.24
N GLN A 53 16.22 1.89 2.28
CA GLN A 53 15.28 0.82 2.54
C GLN A 53 16.03 -0.41 3.04
N SER A 54 15.90 -0.69 4.35
CA SER A 54 16.49 -1.88 4.95
C SER A 54 16.13 -3.12 4.13
N THR A 55 17.17 -3.84 3.71
CA THR A 55 17.06 -4.99 2.81
C THR A 55 16.44 -6.22 3.48
N GLU A 56 16.04 -6.13 4.76
CA GLU A 56 15.57 -7.28 5.55
C GLU A 56 14.48 -8.09 4.84
N PHE A 57 13.57 -7.43 4.09
CA PHE A 57 12.44 -8.08 3.43
C PHE A 57 12.40 -7.86 1.90
N GLY A 58 13.40 -7.18 1.33
CA GLY A 58 13.46 -6.86 -0.10
C GLY A 58 12.47 -5.79 -0.58
N VAL A 59 12.59 -5.41 -1.86
CA VAL A 59 11.84 -4.27 -2.46
C VAL A 59 10.32 -4.48 -2.41
N GLY A 60 9.84 -5.70 -2.68
CA GLY A 60 8.42 -6.01 -2.72
C GLY A 60 7.73 -5.82 -1.36
N ALA A 61 8.35 -6.30 -0.28
CA ALA A 61 7.78 -6.16 1.06
C ALA A 61 7.74 -4.70 1.53
N ASN A 62 8.76 -3.91 1.19
CA ASN A 62 8.79 -2.48 1.50
C ASN A 62 7.69 -1.72 0.74
N VAL A 63 7.48 -2.04 -0.54
CA VAL A 63 6.39 -1.48 -1.33
C VAL A 63 5.04 -1.82 -0.71
N VAL A 64 4.84 -3.07 -0.28
CA VAL A 64 3.60 -3.48 0.41
C VAL A 64 3.39 -2.67 1.67
N LYS A 65 4.41 -2.55 2.54
CA LYS A 65 4.30 -1.77 3.78
C LYS A 65 4.03 -0.29 3.53
N CYS A 66 4.62 0.29 2.49
CA CYS A 66 4.45 1.71 2.15
C CYS A 66 3.09 2.02 1.52
N LEU A 67 2.61 1.15 0.62
CA LEU A 67 1.37 1.38 -0.11
C LEU A 67 0.15 0.93 0.67
N THR A 68 0.29 0.00 1.63
CA THR A 68 -0.88 -0.44 2.42
C THR A 68 -1.39 0.77 3.21
N PRO A 69 -2.63 1.24 2.94
CA PRO A 69 -3.18 2.37 3.67
C PRO A 69 -3.19 2.04 5.16
N ARG A 70 -2.95 3.05 6.00
CA ARG A 70 -3.12 2.92 7.45
C ARG A 70 -4.49 2.27 7.68
N PRO A 71 -4.59 1.16 8.42
CA PRO A 71 -5.89 0.55 8.69
C PRO A 71 -6.76 1.63 9.33
N GLN A 72 -7.73 2.13 8.56
CA GLN A 72 -8.67 3.10 9.07
C GLN A 72 -9.45 2.39 10.18
N PRO A 73 -9.59 2.99 11.38
CA PRO A 73 -10.41 2.43 12.44
C PRO A 73 -11.90 2.63 12.14
N SER A 74 -12.33 2.37 10.92
CA SER A 74 -13.70 2.54 10.46
C SER A 74 -14.18 1.27 9.77
N ALA A 75 -14.73 0.39 10.61
CA ALA A 75 -15.89 -0.44 10.28
C ALA A 75 -15.73 -1.72 9.42
N ALA A 76 -14.57 -2.39 9.39
CA ALA A 76 -14.50 -3.76 8.84
C ALA A 76 -13.74 -4.73 9.77
N ARG A 77 -14.49 -5.26 10.74
CA ARG A 77 -14.33 -6.55 11.46
C ARG A 77 -12.90 -7.10 11.63
N ILE A 78 -12.16 -6.58 12.61
CA ILE A 78 -11.27 -7.44 13.42
C ILE A 78 -12.01 -7.68 14.73
N ALA A 79 -12.48 -8.91 14.90
CA ALA A 79 -13.03 -9.40 16.14
C ALA A 79 -11.92 -9.42 17.21
N ALA A 80 -11.74 -8.30 17.91
CA ALA A 80 -10.94 -8.20 19.12
C ALA A 80 -11.79 -7.58 20.22
N ARG A 81 -12.86 -8.28 20.61
CA ARG A 81 -13.52 -8.04 21.88
C ARG A 81 -12.64 -8.65 22.98
N ASN A 82 -11.60 -7.94 23.40
CA ASN A 82 -10.92 -8.25 24.66
C ASN A 82 -10.61 -6.96 25.42
N ALA A 83 -11.38 -6.80 26.50
CA ALA A 83 -11.07 -6.15 27.77
C ALA A 83 -10.45 -4.74 27.77
N ALA A 84 -11.20 -3.75 28.28
CA ALA A 84 -10.82 -2.91 29.43
C ALA A 84 -11.75 -1.70 29.58
N ARG A 85 -12.47 -1.63 30.71
CA ARG A 85 -12.52 -0.45 31.59
C ARG A 85 -13.32 -0.78 32.85
N GLN A 86 -12.59 -1.14 33.91
CA GLN A 86 -13.09 -0.97 35.27
C GLN A 86 -13.21 0.52 35.59
N ALA A 87 -14.20 0.81 36.44
CA ALA A 87 -14.33 1.90 37.41
C ALA A 87 -14.41 3.35 36.90
N VAL A 88 -15.65 3.89 36.92
CA VAL A 88 -15.91 5.25 37.40
C VAL A 88 -17.17 5.23 38.29
N SER A 89 -16.91 5.35 39.60
CA SER A 89 -17.59 6.22 40.58
C SER A 89 -19.13 6.32 40.62
N GLY A 90 -19.69 5.91 41.77
CA GLY A 90 -20.64 6.71 42.57
C GLY A 90 -22.10 6.80 42.11
N LYS A 91 -22.97 5.97 42.68
CA LYS A 91 -24.42 6.24 42.77
C LYS A 91 -24.92 5.94 44.18
N ASN A 92 -25.20 7.01 44.94
CA ASN A 92 -26.05 7.02 46.13
C ASN A 92 -27.50 6.70 45.72
N LYS A 93 -28.11 5.68 46.33
CA LYS A 93 -29.54 5.44 46.72
C LYS A 93 -29.50 4.09 47.48
N TRP A 94 -29.91 3.88 48.73
CA TRP A 94 -30.85 4.51 49.65
C TRP A 94 -30.24 4.62 51.06
#